data_AF-A0A818VCU8-F1
#
_entry.id   AF-A0A818VCU8-F1
#
_cell.length_a   1.000
_cell.length_b   1.000
_cell.length_c   1.000
_cell.angle_alpha   90.00
_cell.angle_beta   90.00
_cell.angle_gamma   90.00
#
_symmetry.space_group_name_H-M   'P 1'
#
loop_
_entity.id
_entity.type
_entity.pdbx_description
1 polymer ?
#
loop_
_entity_poly.entity_id
_entity_poly.type
_entity_poly.pdbx_seq_one_letter_code
_entity_poly.pdbx_strand_id
1 'polypeptide(L)'
;MTSSYLVTIPKAELKLKTVKDFITGIFIDNSGSTSSQLVSIKKNILEAELSICHVTQFDYVVLWNTLAKLCTNIQTATPEGGTSPSAIFYNELTKEAYTKSDVIVFVTDGAIDNTSVTQFAIYTKDYLNKALVICIIVNDKLSKPSQINVSVVAPLMMASNVLCLFYDGEIFYILSSKGYISQYYKSSDDLTDYQKLTTLNINELFHNIKIYEYTKIPDGYITIRDNEQDIIAIDFNKFLNNKNLDSILNLTENDWKTLIQYGKINNKLYELRIYVSHMKNESIKIEKEKLKSNFNFKYLKQHDEIISNIVKLKLNEINNSIELNQYRQQLYEISDQAKIEEIQYLQYININLNKIRQYWNTIQNLIFEQEIGSYTINDFTFSSNRANRAKILTTIDDEYSDTIDILDHTNVPLFKCAICMEQGPFILWLKQPNNLEDTTNDFIINFPLEGNKNLINCIVSNPVCGYCAKSYINAPRKRAS
;
A
#
# COMPACT_ATOMS: atom_id res chain seq x y z
N MET A 1 -27.37 -14.42 4.75
CA MET A 1 -27.26 -12.96 4.92
C MET A 1 -25.79 -12.60 4.85
N THR A 2 -25.31 -12.08 3.73
CA THR A 2 -23.91 -11.64 3.60
C THR A 2 -23.73 -10.39 4.44
N SER A 3 -23.10 -10.52 5.62
CA SER A 3 -22.72 -9.36 6.43
C SER A 3 -21.86 -8.42 5.56
N SER A 4 -22.29 -7.18 5.35
CA SER A 4 -21.51 -6.23 4.56
C SER A 4 -20.17 -5.96 5.27
N TYR A 5 -19.07 -6.10 4.54
CA TYR A 5 -17.74 -5.78 5.04
C TYR A 5 -17.55 -4.27 5.19
N LEU A 6 -18.38 -3.46 4.54
CA LEU A 6 -18.40 -2.00 4.58
C LEU A 6 -19.67 -1.53 5.30
N VAL A 7 -19.52 -0.52 6.17
CA VAL A 7 -20.63 0.14 6.87
C VAL A 7 -20.46 1.65 6.79
N THR A 8 -21.57 2.35 6.53
CA THR A 8 -21.66 3.81 6.60
C THR A 8 -22.49 4.19 7.82
N ILE A 9 -21.93 5.02 8.69
CA ILE A 9 -22.54 5.46 9.94
C ILE A 9 -22.80 6.97 9.83
N PRO A 10 -24.07 7.42 9.80
CA PRO A 10 -24.39 8.84 9.70
C PRO A 10 -24.03 9.58 11.00
N LYS A 11 -23.56 10.82 10.87
CA LYS A 11 -23.21 11.71 11.99
C LYS A 11 -24.33 12.65 12.43
N ALA A 12 -25.50 12.60 11.80
CA ALA A 12 -26.57 13.58 11.99
C ALA A 12 -27.01 13.78 13.46
N GLU A 13 -26.79 12.78 14.32
CA GLU A 13 -27.16 12.81 15.75
C GLU A 13 -26.02 13.18 16.70
N LEU A 14 -24.79 13.33 16.19
CA LEU A 14 -23.61 13.60 17.02
C LEU A 14 -23.53 15.08 17.41
N LYS A 15 -23.25 15.33 18.69
CA LYS A 15 -23.10 16.70 19.21
C LYS A 15 -21.66 17.16 19.08
N LEU A 16 -21.49 18.45 18.76
CA LEU A 16 -20.21 19.13 18.87
C LEU A 16 -20.00 19.57 20.32
N LYS A 17 -18.84 19.20 20.87
CA LYS A 17 -18.38 19.60 22.21
C LYS A 17 -16.99 20.19 22.12
N THR A 18 -16.65 21.08 23.04
CA THR A 18 -15.26 21.56 23.17
C THR A 18 -14.38 20.40 23.64
N VAL A 19 -13.12 20.32 23.22
CA VAL A 19 -12.23 19.21 23.62
C VAL A 19 -12.14 19.07 25.15
N LYS A 20 -12.10 20.17 25.91
CA LYS A 20 -12.13 20.14 27.39
C LYS A 20 -13.41 19.61 28.03
N ASP A 21 -14.52 19.53 27.27
CA ASP A 21 -15.82 19.07 27.80
C ASP A 21 -15.97 17.54 27.72
N PHE A 22 -14.95 16.85 27.22
CA PHE A 22 -14.84 15.40 27.15
C PHE A 22 -14.08 14.83 28.34
N ILE A 23 -14.24 13.54 28.61
CA ILE A 23 -13.36 12.84 29.56
C ILE A 23 -11.98 12.70 28.90
N THR A 24 -10.96 13.29 29.51
CA THR A 24 -9.61 13.38 28.96
C THR A 24 -8.62 12.51 29.72
N GLY A 25 -7.85 11.71 28.99
CA GLY A 25 -6.76 10.92 29.57
C GLY A 25 -5.42 11.26 28.91
N ILE A 26 -4.39 11.50 29.71
CA ILE A 26 -3.01 11.66 29.23
C ILE A 26 -2.16 10.46 29.65
N PHE A 27 -1.45 9.88 28.69
CA PHE A 27 -0.64 8.67 28.81
C PHE A 27 0.79 9.02 28.44
N ILE A 28 1.65 9.10 29.46
CA ILE A 28 2.99 9.66 29.36
C ILE A 28 4.01 8.53 29.49
N ASP A 29 4.86 8.42 28.49
CA ASP A 29 6.03 7.55 28.52
C ASP A 29 6.94 7.98 29.68
N ASN A 30 7.31 7.07 30.56
CA ASN A 30 8.34 7.31 31.56
C ASN A 30 9.44 6.27 31.46
N SER A 31 9.68 5.73 30.25
CA SER A 31 10.76 4.80 29.98
C SER A 31 12.14 5.43 30.17
N GLY A 32 13.19 4.60 30.27
CA GLY A 32 14.56 5.09 30.50
C GLY A 32 15.08 6.07 29.45
N SER A 33 14.60 6.03 28.20
CA SER A 33 15.01 6.98 27.14
C SER A 33 14.65 8.43 27.48
N THR A 34 13.55 8.63 28.20
CA THR A 34 13.04 9.94 28.61
C THR A 34 13.95 10.68 29.60
N SER A 35 15.00 10.01 30.11
CA SER A 35 16.06 10.64 30.90
C SER A 35 17.01 11.52 30.06
N SER A 36 16.98 11.38 28.74
CA SER A 36 17.77 12.19 27.80
C SER A 36 17.38 13.66 27.90
N GLN A 37 18.36 14.55 27.75
CA GLN A 37 18.13 16.00 27.80
C GLN A 37 17.74 16.54 26.44
N LEU A 38 16.70 17.37 26.40
CA LEU A 38 16.39 18.22 25.27
C LEU A 38 17.34 19.42 25.28
N VAL A 39 18.16 19.53 24.23
CA VAL A 39 19.16 20.59 24.09
C VAL A 39 18.50 21.97 24.06
N SER A 40 17.30 22.08 23.47
CA SER A 40 16.54 23.33 23.33
C SER A 40 16.24 23.99 24.68
N ILE A 41 15.77 23.20 25.66
CA ILE A 41 15.20 23.73 26.91
C ILE A 41 15.95 23.30 28.18
N LYS A 42 17.04 22.53 28.05
CA LYS A 42 17.85 22.02 29.17
C LYS A 42 17.06 21.26 30.24
N LYS A 43 15.96 20.64 29.83
CA LYS A 43 15.15 19.71 30.63
C LYS A 43 15.33 18.32 30.08
N ASN A 44 15.12 17.29 30.92
CA ASN A 44 14.95 15.95 30.35
C ASN A 44 13.62 15.85 29.60
N ILE A 45 13.53 14.87 28.72
CA ILE A 45 12.34 14.62 27.90
C ILE A 45 11.12 14.42 28.79
N LEU A 46 11.22 13.61 29.86
CA LEU A 46 10.10 13.39 30.78
C LEU A 46 9.61 14.72 31.37
N GLU A 47 10.49 15.60 31.83
CA GLU A 47 10.11 16.93 32.35
C GLU A 47 9.37 17.77 31.31
N ALA A 48 9.72 17.66 30.03
CA ALA A 48 9.01 18.31 28.94
C ALA A 48 7.63 17.67 28.71
N GLU A 49 7.53 16.34 28.74
CA GLU A 49 6.26 15.61 28.61
C GLU A 49 5.30 15.92 29.77
N LEU A 50 5.80 15.92 31.01
CA LEU A 50 5.01 16.25 32.20
C LEU A 50 4.54 17.71 32.17
N SER A 51 5.29 18.61 31.51
CA SER A 51 4.87 20.01 31.37
C SER A 51 3.57 20.17 30.57
N ILE A 52 3.25 19.20 29.70
CA ILE A 52 1.98 19.15 28.95
C ILE A 52 0.79 19.00 29.90
N CYS A 53 0.96 18.34 31.05
CA CYS A 53 -0.09 18.21 32.06
C CYS A 53 -0.48 19.53 32.72
N HIS A 54 0.34 20.59 32.59
CA HIS A 54 0.01 21.91 33.12
C HIS A 54 -0.83 22.75 32.16
N VAL A 55 -1.03 22.28 30.92
CA VAL A 55 -1.82 22.96 29.89
C VAL A 55 -3.31 22.87 30.19
N THR A 56 -3.78 21.69 30.62
CA THR A 56 -5.19 21.44 30.92
C THR A 56 -5.33 20.46 32.07
N GLN A 57 -6.46 20.50 32.76
CA GLN A 57 -6.80 19.49 33.75
C GLN A 57 -7.23 18.21 33.02
N PHE A 58 -6.50 17.12 33.26
CA PHE A 58 -6.83 15.78 32.76
C PHE A 58 -7.59 14.99 33.82
N ASP A 59 -8.60 14.22 33.41
CA ASP A 59 -9.35 13.33 34.30
C ASP A 59 -8.50 12.12 34.71
N TYR A 60 -7.68 11.63 33.78
CA TYR A 60 -6.74 10.54 34.02
C TYR A 60 -5.33 10.92 33.60
N VAL A 61 -4.36 10.66 34.47
CA VAL A 61 -2.92 10.74 34.15
C VAL A 61 -2.34 9.35 34.37
N VAL A 62 -1.78 8.76 33.32
CA VAL A 62 -1.16 7.43 33.35
C VAL A 62 0.31 7.58 32.95
N LEU A 63 1.20 7.05 33.80
CA LEU A 63 2.60 6.86 33.44
C LEU A 63 2.76 5.43 32.92
N TRP A 64 3.48 5.26 31.82
CA TRP A 64 3.72 3.95 31.23
C TRP A 64 5.17 3.77 30.78
N ASN A 65 5.67 2.56 30.98
CA ASN A 65 6.95 2.08 30.48
C ASN A 65 6.80 0.58 30.16
N THR A 66 7.51 -0.30 30.86
CA THR A 66 7.26 -1.76 30.87
C THR A 66 6.06 -2.12 31.75
N LEU A 67 5.67 -1.21 32.65
CA LEU A 67 4.51 -1.25 33.51
C LEU A 67 3.68 0.03 33.30
N ALA A 68 2.39 0.01 33.63
CA ALA A 68 1.56 1.20 33.62
C ALA A 68 0.90 1.43 34.97
N LYS A 69 0.85 2.70 35.41
CA LYS A 69 0.26 3.11 36.69
C LYS A 69 -0.49 4.43 36.55
N LEU A 70 -1.60 4.57 37.29
CA LEU A 70 -2.24 5.86 37.48
C LEU A 70 -1.31 6.77 38.30
N CYS A 71 -1.16 8.00 37.86
CA CYS A 71 -0.35 9.01 38.50
C CYS A 71 -1.21 9.98 39.29
N THR A 72 -1.07 9.97 40.62
CA THR A 72 -1.74 10.94 41.50
C THR A 72 -0.87 12.16 41.79
N ASN A 73 0.45 12.03 41.65
CA ASN A 73 1.39 13.14 41.81
C ASN A 73 2.49 13.08 40.74
N ILE A 74 2.33 13.93 39.73
CA ILE A 74 3.22 14.00 38.56
C ILE A 74 4.68 14.36 38.93
N GLN A 75 4.89 15.05 40.05
CA GLN A 75 6.22 15.46 40.52
C GLN A 75 7.07 14.26 40.98
N THR A 76 6.44 13.10 41.20
CA THR A 76 7.13 11.87 41.61
C THR A 76 7.51 10.98 40.42
N ALA A 77 7.16 11.38 39.20
CA ALA A 77 7.49 10.63 38.00
C ALA A 77 9.01 10.66 37.76
N THR A 78 9.57 9.49 37.49
CA THR A 78 11.00 9.33 37.14
C THR A 78 11.14 8.43 35.92
N PRO A 79 12.15 8.66 35.06
CA PRO A 79 12.46 7.76 33.96
C PRO A 79 12.91 6.39 34.48
N GLU A 80 12.28 5.31 34.04
CA GLU A 80 12.60 3.94 34.44
C GLU A 80 12.09 2.89 33.43
N GLY A 81 12.72 1.71 33.37
CA GLY A 81 12.25 0.60 32.53
C GLY A 81 12.42 0.79 31.02
N GLY A 82 11.88 -0.15 30.24
CA GLY A 82 11.82 -0.08 28.77
C GLY A 82 10.48 0.42 28.24
N THR A 83 10.38 0.61 26.92
CA THR A 83 9.19 1.18 26.24
C THR A 83 8.23 0.07 25.81
N SER A 84 7.11 -0.13 26.54
CA SER A 84 6.09 -1.12 26.20
C SER A 84 4.67 -0.54 26.35
N PRO A 85 4.13 0.12 25.30
CA PRO A 85 2.82 0.77 25.41
C PRO A 85 1.66 -0.21 25.67
N SER A 86 1.85 -1.50 25.37
CA SER A 86 0.90 -2.56 25.72
C SER A 86 0.68 -2.71 27.23
N ALA A 87 1.63 -2.25 28.07
CA ALA A 87 1.52 -2.32 29.53
C ALA A 87 0.28 -1.59 30.08
N ILE A 88 -0.22 -0.58 29.37
CA ILE A 88 -1.46 0.14 29.69
C ILE A 88 -2.65 -0.81 29.81
N PHE A 89 -2.67 -1.88 29.01
CA PHE A 89 -3.77 -2.84 28.94
C PHE A 89 -3.62 -4.04 29.89
N TYR A 90 -2.45 -4.21 30.53
CA TYR A 90 -2.23 -5.28 31.52
C TYR A 90 -2.71 -4.92 32.92
N ASN A 91 -2.76 -3.62 33.24
CA ASN A 91 -3.29 -3.13 34.49
C ASN A 91 -4.75 -2.66 34.28
N GLU A 92 -5.69 -3.28 34.98
CA GLU A 92 -7.12 -2.97 34.81
C GLU A 92 -7.45 -1.50 35.12
N LEU A 93 -6.74 -0.84 36.05
CA LEU A 93 -6.98 0.58 36.36
C LEU A 93 -6.57 1.50 35.21
N THR A 94 -5.42 1.24 34.57
CA THR A 94 -4.95 2.07 33.44
C THR A 94 -5.73 1.76 32.16
N LYS A 95 -6.15 0.51 31.99
CA LYS A 95 -7.07 0.08 30.93
C LYS A 95 -8.44 0.72 31.09
N GLU A 96 -8.97 0.78 32.31
CA GLU A 96 -10.23 1.46 32.62
C GLU A 96 -10.13 2.97 32.31
N ALA A 97 -9.03 3.62 32.73
CA ALA A 97 -8.75 5.01 32.38
C ALA A 97 -8.71 5.23 30.85
N TYR A 98 -8.00 4.37 30.12
CA TYR A 98 -7.97 4.41 28.64
C TYR A 98 -9.36 4.20 28.05
N THR A 99 -10.14 3.26 28.56
CA THR A 99 -11.47 2.93 28.07
C THR A 99 -12.45 4.08 28.28
N LYS A 100 -12.44 4.70 29.48
CA LYS A 100 -13.34 5.80 29.86
C LYS A 100 -12.99 7.15 29.25
N SER A 101 -11.74 7.35 28.82
CA SER A 101 -11.32 8.59 28.17
C SER A 101 -11.93 8.70 26.78
N ASP A 102 -12.64 9.79 26.49
CA ASP A 102 -13.14 10.09 25.15
C ASP A 102 -12.06 10.72 24.28
N VAL A 103 -11.17 11.51 24.90
CA VAL A 103 -10.01 12.14 24.29
C VAL A 103 -8.74 11.58 24.92
N ILE A 104 -7.83 11.10 24.10
CA ILE A 104 -6.56 10.50 24.54
C ILE A 104 -5.41 11.38 24.08
N VAL A 105 -4.56 11.80 25.02
CA VAL A 105 -3.25 12.38 24.74
C VAL A 105 -2.19 11.33 25.02
N PHE A 106 -1.50 10.87 24.00
CA PHE A 106 -0.47 9.84 24.09
C PHE A 106 0.89 10.46 23.81
N VAL A 107 1.77 10.43 24.80
CA VAL A 107 3.07 11.13 24.78
C VAL A 107 4.20 10.12 24.85
N THR A 108 5.22 10.29 24.01
CA THR A 108 6.41 9.42 23.96
C THR A 108 7.58 10.14 23.29
N ASP A 109 8.81 9.68 23.56
CA ASP A 109 10.02 10.06 22.83
C ASP A 109 10.56 8.96 21.92
N GLY A 110 10.01 7.77 22.07
CA GLY A 110 10.68 6.53 21.75
C GLY A 110 10.23 5.88 20.43
N ALA A 111 11.00 4.86 20.08
CA ALA A 111 10.68 3.93 19.01
C ALA A 111 10.56 2.52 19.59
N ILE A 112 9.66 1.73 19.01
CA ILE A 112 9.48 0.31 19.34
C ILE A 112 9.66 -0.53 18.09
N ASP A 113 10.02 -1.80 18.28
CA ASP A 113 10.17 -2.75 17.19
C ASP A 113 8.80 -3.19 16.62
N ASN A 114 8.81 -3.78 15.42
CA ASN A 114 7.58 -4.16 14.71
C ASN A 114 6.71 -5.18 15.49
N THR A 115 7.32 -6.05 16.30
CA THR A 115 6.57 -7.01 17.14
C THR A 115 5.78 -6.26 18.20
N SER A 116 6.42 -5.29 18.85
CA SER A 116 5.80 -4.42 19.85
C SER A 116 4.69 -3.55 19.24
N VAL A 117 4.89 -3.04 18.02
CA VAL A 117 3.83 -2.32 17.27
C VAL A 117 2.61 -3.22 17.06
N THR A 118 2.84 -4.44 16.55
CA THR A 118 1.76 -5.40 16.28
C THR A 118 1.03 -5.80 17.57
N GLN A 119 1.78 -6.03 18.64
CA GLN A 119 1.22 -6.36 19.95
C GLN A 119 0.35 -5.21 20.48
N PHE A 120 0.83 -3.96 20.41
CA PHE A 120 0.07 -2.80 20.86
C PHE A 120 -1.19 -2.58 20.01
N ALA A 121 -1.13 -2.84 18.71
CA ALA A 121 -2.29 -2.81 17.83
C ALA A 121 -3.37 -3.82 18.22
N ILE A 122 -2.98 -5.04 18.59
CA ILE A 122 -3.92 -6.07 19.04
C ILE A 122 -4.67 -5.62 20.29
N TYR A 123 -3.99 -4.98 21.24
CA TYR A 123 -4.62 -4.50 22.47
C TYR A 123 -5.47 -3.25 22.27
N THR A 124 -5.09 -2.37 21.33
CA THR A 124 -5.80 -1.10 21.11
C THR A 124 -7.00 -1.21 20.19
N LYS A 125 -7.07 -2.20 19.29
CA LYS A 125 -8.06 -2.29 18.20
C LYS A 125 -9.52 -2.04 18.63
N ASP A 126 -9.93 -2.52 19.80
CA ASP A 126 -11.31 -2.42 20.30
C ASP A 126 -11.56 -1.11 21.10
N TYR A 127 -10.51 -0.32 21.31
CA TYR A 127 -10.52 0.91 22.11
C TYR A 127 -10.11 2.15 21.30
N LEU A 128 -9.92 2.06 19.99
CA LEU A 128 -9.60 3.20 19.13
C LEU A 128 -10.81 4.08 18.79
N ASN A 129 -12.01 3.67 19.20
CA ASN A 129 -13.21 4.46 19.00
C ASN A 129 -13.26 5.60 20.04
N LYS A 130 -12.61 6.70 19.70
CA LYS A 130 -12.41 7.89 20.54
C LYS A 130 -12.85 9.13 19.80
N ALA A 131 -13.24 10.17 20.54
CA ALA A 131 -13.62 11.45 19.94
C ALA A 131 -12.39 12.11 19.29
N LEU A 132 -11.22 12.01 19.93
CA LEU A 132 -9.95 12.47 19.40
C LEU A 132 -8.77 11.73 20.05
N VAL A 133 -7.81 11.33 19.23
CA VAL A 133 -6.51 10.80 19.69
C VAL A 133 -5.40 11.78 19.31
N ILE A 134 -4.69 12.30 20.29
CA ILE A 134 -3.59 13.25 20.13
C ILE A 134 -2.30 12.49 20.43
N CYS A 135 -1.49 12.24 19.41
CA CYS A 135 -0.18 11.60 19.54
C CYS A 135 0.89 12.68 19.59
N ILE A 136 1.68 12.75 20.66
CA ILE A 136 2.73 13.76 20.85
C ILE A 136 4.06 13.04 20.93
N ILE A 137 4.96 13.36 20.01
CA ILE A 137 6.33 12.85 20.00
C ILE A 137 7.23 13.96 20.54
N VAL A 138 7.89 13.71 21.67
CA VAL A 138 8.77 14.67 22.34
C VAL A 138 10.22 14.29 22.06
N ASN A 139 10.95 15.14 21.36
CA ASN A 139 12.37 14.88 21.09
C ASN A 139 13.08 16.18 20.69
N ASP A 140 14.41 16.13 20.65
CA ASP A 140 15.18 17.18 20.00
C ASP A 140 14.89 17.19 18.50
N LYS A 141 14.98 18.39 17.89
CA LYS A 141 14.81 18.53 16.45
C LYS A 141 15.83 17.67 15.71
N LEU A 142 15.33 16.65 15.02
CA LEU A 142 16.10 15.89 14.04
C LEU A 142 16.49 16.77 12.85
N SER A 143 17.32 16.25 11.94
CA SER A 143 17.71 16.97 10.73
C SER A 143 16.50 17.34 9.84
N LYS A 144 15.46 16.49 9.82
CA LYS A 144 14.23 16.70 9.06
C LYS A 144 13.02 16.11 9.81
N PRO A 145 11.84 16.75 9.76
CA PRO A 145 10.61 16.18 10.31
C PRO A 145 10.25 14.83 9.70
N SER A 146 10.55 14.61 8.41
CA SER A 146 10.25 13.37 7.69
C SER A 146 10.87 12.12 8.33
N GLN A 147 11.91 12.26 9.14
CA GLN A 147 12.64 11.17 9.78
C GLN A 147 12.11 10.81 11.17
N ILE A 148 11.13 11.54 11.69
CA ILE A 148 10.57 11.28 13.02
C ILE A 148 9.96 9.89 13.03
N ASN A 149 10.39 9.04 13.97
CA ASN A 149 9.85 7.70 14.13
C ASN A 149 8.51 7.77 14.88
N VAL A 150 7.49 7.15 14.30
CA VAL A 150 6.11 7.10 14.80
C VAL A 150 5.67 5.70 15.23
N SER A 151 6.59 4.74 15.34
CA SER A 151 6.27 3.33 15.64
C SER A 151 5.39 3.15 16.88
N VAL A 152 5.67 3.87 17.97
CA VAL A 152 4.87 3.80 19.21
C VAL A 152 3.43 4.25 18.97
N VAL A 153 3.24 5.31 18.20
CA VAL A 153 1.93 5.94 17.99
C VAL A 153 1.20 5.41 16.75
N ALA A 154 1.87 4.64 15.88
CA ALA A 154 1.30 4.13 14.64
C ALA A 154 -0.02 3.36 14.86
N PRO A 155 -0.15 2.46 15.86
CA PRO A 155 -1.43 1.80 16.14
C PRO A 155 -2.56 2.78 16.50
N LEU A 156 -2.23 3.86 17.21
CA LEU A 156 -3.19 4.90 17.61
C LEU A 156 -3.63 5.78 16.44
N MET A 157 -2.77 5.94 15.43
CA MET A 157 -3.10 6.67 14.20
C MET A 157 -4.19 5.98 13.36
N MET A 158 -4.61 4.76 13.71
CA MET A 158 -5.73 4.07 13.08
C MET A 158 -7.10 4.54 13.57
N ALA A 159 -7.18 5.34 14.64
CA ALA A 159 -8.44 5.95 15.05
C ALA A 159 -9.06 6.84 13.94
N SER A 160 -10.35 7.13 14.07
CA SER A 160 -11.10 7.93 13.09
C SER A 160 -10.61 9.39 13.04
N ASN A 161 -10.36 9.97 14.22
CA ASN A 161 -10.00 11.35 14.40
C ASN A 161 -8.68 11.46 15.18
N VAL A 162 -7.60 11.83 14.49
CA VAL A 162 -6.22 11.77 15.00
C VAL A 162 -5.47 13.06 14.72
N LEU A 163 -4.71 13.53 15.69
CA LEU A 163 -3.74 14.61 15.54
C LEU A 163 -2.36 14.13 16.01
N CYS A 164 -1.40 14.08 15.11
CA CYS A 164 -0.02 13.71 15.40
C CYS A 164 0.87 14.96 15.44
N LEU A 165 1.54 15.16 16.56
CA LEU A 165 2.34 16.33 16.88
C LEU A 165 3.78 15.94 17.17
N PHE A 166 4.70 16.84 16.85
CA PHE A 166 6.06 16.84 17.36
C PHE A 166 6.22 18.01 18.33
N TYR A 167 6.86 17.78 19.47
CA TYR A 167 7.13 18.80 20.47
C TYR A 167 8.63 18.82 20.78
N ASP A 168 9.25 19.97 20.57
CA ASP A 168 10.69 20.17 20.79
C ASP A 168 11.02 20.73 22.19
N GLY A 169 10.04 20.75 23.09
CA GLY A 169 10.15 21.39 24.39
C GLY A 169 9.63 22.83 24.43
N GLU A 170 9.41 23.48 23.30
CA GLU A 170 8.88 24.85 23.23
C GLU A 170 7.64 24.95 22.33
N ILE A 171 7.69 24.35 21.15
CA ILE A 171 6.72 24.51 20.08
C ILE A 171 6.13 23.15 19.69
N PHE A 172 4.81 23.09 19.56
CA PHE A 172 4.13 21.96 18.94
C PHE A 172 4.04 22.17 17.43
N TYR A 173 4.55 21.21 16.67
CA TYR A 173 4.49 21.15 15.22
C TYR A 173 3.51 20.06 14.79
N ILE A 174 2.64 20.36 13.84
CA ILE A 174 1.70 19.39 13.28
C ILE A 174 2.43 18.53 12.26
N LEU A 175 2.54 17.23 12.55
CA LEU A 175 3.11 16.24 11.65
C LEU A 175 2.06 15.68 10.70
N SER A 176 0.91 15.28 11.26
CA SER A 176 -0.18 14.68 10.51
C SER A 176 -1.50 14.84 11.24
N SER A 177 -2.60 14.82 10.49
CA SER A 177 -3.97 14.90 10.98
C SER A 177 -4.90 14.06 10.11
N LYS A 178 -5.89 13.44 10.74
CA LYS A 178 -6.89 12.56 10.10
C LYS A 178 -8.26 12.78 10.75
N GLY A 179 -9.32 12.73 9.95
CA GLY A 179 -10.70 12.88 10.42
C GLY A 179 -11.11 14.34 10.61
N TYR A 180 -12.14 14.58 11.41
CA TYR A 180 -12.74 15.91 11.56
C TYR A 180 -11.75 16.99 12.07
N ILE A 181 -10.74 16.62 12.86
CA ILE A 181 -9.73 17.56 13.37
C ILE A 181 -8.88 18.19 12.25
N SER A 182 -8.79 17.54 11.08
CA SER A 182 -8.01 18.02 9.94
C SER A 182 -8.54 19.32 9.31
N GLN A 183 -9.80 19.68 9.57
CA GLN A 183 -10.35 20.98 9.12
C GLN A 183 -9.70 22.16 9.87
N TYR A 184 -9.27 21.95 11.11
CA TYR A 184 -8.63 22.95 11.96
C TYR A 184 -7.12 22.90 11.79
N TYR A 185 -6.57 21.70 11.69
CA TYR A 185 -5.13 21.44 11.64
C TYR A 185 -4.81 20.57 10.43
N LYS A 186 -4.45 21.19 9.30
CA LYS A 186 -4.10 20.46 8.08
C LYS A 186 -2.73 19.82 8.20
N SER A 187 -2.60 18.61 7.67
CA SER A 187 -1.29 17.96 7.51
C SER A 187 -0.43 18.77 6.54
N SER A 188 0.88 18.85 6.81
CA SER A 188 1.81 19.42 5.84
C SER A 188 2.08 18.41 4.73
N ASP A 189 2.03 18.87 3.48
CA ASP A 189 2.47 18.09 2.32
C ASP A 189 4.02 18.04 2.23
N ASP A 190 4.71 18.91 2.98
CA ASP A 190 6.16 19.03 2.97
C ASP A 190 6.73 18.84 4.38
N LEU A 191 7.38 17.70 4.58
CA LEU A 191 8.08 17.32 5.83
C LEU A 191 9.60 17.48 5.71
N THR A 192 10.10 18.30 4.78
CA THR A 192 11.54 18.51 4.59
C THR A 192 12.17 19.45 5.63
N ASP A 193 11.38 20.35 6.22
CA ASP A 193 11.85 21.37 7.16
C ASP A 193 10.75 21.71 8.19
N TYR A 194 11.12 21.86 9.47
CA TYR A 194 10.21 22.27 10.56
C TYR A 194 9.61 23.66 10.32
N GLN A 195 10.30 24.57 9.65
CA GLN A 195 9.80 25.92 9.38
C GLN A 195 8.57 25.94 8.47
N LYS A 196 8.37 24.87 7.69
CA LYS A 196 7.22 24.71 6.80
C LYS A 196 6.02 24.08 7.51
N LEU A 197 6.22 23.54 8.71
CA LEU A 197 5.14 22.91 9.47
C LEU A 197 4.29 23.96 10.15
N THR A 198 2.98 23.69 10.21
CA THR A 198 2.06 24.51 11.00
C THR A 198 2.31 24.25 12.47
N THR A 199 2.39 25.31 13.26
CA THR A 199 2.52 25.22 14.72
C THR A 199 1.14 25.25 15.39
N LEU A 200 1.07 24.68 16.58
CA LEU A 200 -0.18 24.54 17.33
C LEU A 200 -0.03 25.13 18.73
N ASN A 201 -1.01 25.95 19.13
CA ASN A 201 -1.19 26.31 20.53
C ASN A 201 -2.08 25.26 21.20
N ILE A 202 -1.48 24.46 22.08
CA ILE A 202 -2.15 23.35 22.74
C ILE A 202 -3.30 23.83 23.66
N ASN A 203 -3.23 25.04 24.24
CA ASN A 203 -4.34 25.60 25.02
C ASN A 203 -5.56 25.87 24.14
N GLU A 204 -5.36 26.39 22.93
CA GLU A 204 -6.46 26.65 21.99
C GLU A 204 -7.13 25.36 21.54
N LEU A 205 -6.35 24.29 21.31
CA LEU A 205 -6.89 22.97 21.00
C LEU A 205 -7.90 22.52 22.06
N PHE A 206 -7.56 22.64 23.34
CA PHE A 206 -8.44 22.19 24.43
C PHE A 206 -9.65 23.12 24.67
N HIS A 207 -9.46 24.44 24.54
CA HIS A 207 -10.45 25.42 24.99
C HIS A 207 -11.36 25.98 23.90
N ASN A 208 -10.91 25.97 22.64
CA ASN A 208 -11.61 26.65 21.54
C ASN A 208 -12.10 25.69 20.46
N ILE A 209 -11.40 24.57 20.24
CA ILE A 209 -11.75 23.62 19.19
C ILE A 209 -12.92 22.75 19.64
N LYS A 210 -13.89 22.59 18.73
CA LYS A 210 -15.04 21.72 18.91
C LYS A 210 -14.93 20.51 17.99
N ILE A 211 -15.18 19.34 18.54
CA ILE A 211 -15.18 18.07 17.83
C ILE A 211 -16.47 17.31 18.11
N TYR A 212 -16.83 16.40 17.22
CA TYR A 212 -17.98 15.53 17.44
C TYR A 212 -17.70 14.53 18.56
N GLU A 213 -18.73 14.19 19.32
CA GLU A 213 -18.74 12.95 20.09
C GLU A 213 -18.47 11.74 19.17
N TYR A 214 -17.85 10.69 19.71
CA TYR A 214 -17.66 9.47 18.94
C TYR A 214 -18.98 8.72 18.81
N THR A 215 -19.15 8.00 17.70
CA THR A 215 -20.26 7.05 17.52
C THR A 215 -19.74 5.63 17.69
N LYS A 216 -20.57 4.70 18.13
CA LYS A 216 -20.15 3.30 18.25
C LYS A 216 -19.89 2.70 16.87
N ILE A 217 -18.64 2.42 16.55
CA ILE A 217 -18.24 1.64 15.38
C ILE A 217 -18.41 0.15 15.74
N PRO A 218 -18.90 -0.71 14.82
CA PRO A 218 -19.01 -2.13 15.08
C PRO A 218 -17.64 -2.75 15.42
N ASP A 219 -17.63 -3.68 16.37
CA ASP A 219 -16.40 -4.34 16.82
C ASP A 219 -15.67 -5.03 15.65
N GLY A 220 -14.35 -4.88 15.59
CA GLY A 220 -13.51 -5.41 14.50
C GLY A 220 -13.53 -4.60 13.20
N TYR A 221 -14.26 -3.48 13.12
CA TYR A 221 -14.22 -2.57 11.99
C TYR A 221 -13.20 -1.45 12.22
N ILE A 222 -12.57 -1.01 11.12
CA ILE A 222 -11.63 0.12 11.11
C ILE A 222 -12.20 1.29 10.31
N THR A 223 -11.95 2.51 10.76
CA THR A 223 -12.38 3.70 10.04
C THR A 223 -11.44 3.99 8.88
N ILE A 224 -11.95 3.91 7.65
CA ILE A 224 -11.22 4.29 6.44
C ILE A 224 -11.52 5.72 6.01
N ARG A 225 -12.68 6.26 6.39
CA ARG A 225 -13.07 7.64 6.10
C ARG A 225 -13.92 8.23 7.21
N ASP A 226 -13.66 9.47 7.56
CA ASP A 226 -14.38 10.21 8.60
C ASP A 226 -14.66 11.63 8.13
N ASN A 227 -15.85 11.86 7.57
CA ASN A 227 -16.26 13.12 6.96
C ASN A 227 -17.25 13.87 7.86
N GLU A 228 -17.73 15.05 7.45
CA GLU A 228 -18.74 15.80 8.23
C GLU A 228 -20.09 15.07 8.32
N GLN A 229 -20.46 14.30 7.30
CA GLN A 229 -21.77 13.67 7.18
C GLN A 229 -21.80 12.23 7.70
N ASP A 230 -20.72 11.49 7.46
CA ASP A 230 -20.67 10.05 7.70
C ASP A 230 -19.27 9.55 8.09
N ILE A 231 -19.27 8.38 8.74
CA ILE A 231 -18.09 7.56 8.98
C ILE A 231 -18.21 6.32 8.12
N ILE A 232 -17.18 6.02 7.34
CA ILE A 232 -17.08 4.79 6.57
C ILE A 232 -16.09 3.87 7.26
N ALA A 233 -16.58 2.71 7.68
CA ALA A 233 -15.81 1.71 8.39
C ALA A 233 -15.82 0.38 7.64
N ILE A 234 -14.75 -0.39 7.80
CA ILE A 234 -14.54 -1.65 7.09
C ILE A 234 -14.06 -2.76 8.03
N ASP A 235 -14.63 -3.95 7.89
CA ASP A 235 -14.09 -5.17 8.50
C ASP A 235 -12.97 -5.69 7.57
N PHE A 236 -11.72 -5.51 7.99
CA PHE A 236 -10.55 -5.82 7.18
C PHE A 236 -10.49 -7.30 6.79
N ASN A 237 -10.86 -8.22 7.70
CA ASN A 237 -10.80 -9.65 7.42
C ASN A 237 -11.91 -10.08 6.45
N LYS A 238 -13.12 -9.53 6.59
CA LYS A 238 -14.18 -9.76 5.61
C LYS A 238 -13.87 -9.12 4.26
N PHE A 239 -13.22 -7.95 4.26
CA PHE A 239 -12.75 -7.27 3.05
C PHE A 239 -11.79 -8.15 2.26
N LEU A 240 -10.77 -8.75 2.90
CA LEU A 240 -9.83 -9.65 2.22
C LEU A 240 -10.47 -10.91 1.64
N ASN A 241 -11.66 -11.29 2.10
CA ASN A 241 -12.42 -12.43 1.59
C ASN A 241 -13.49 -12.03 0.56
N ASN A 242 -13.67 -10.73 0.28
CA ASN A 242 -14.66 -10.24 -0.66
C ASN A 242 -14.22 -10.50 -2.10
N LYS A 243 -15.16 -10.87 -2.97
CA LYS A 243 -14.94 -11.05 -4.42
C LYS A 243 -15.68 -10.02 -5.28
N ASN A 244 -16.47 -9.14 -4.66
CA ASN A 244 -17.21 -8.11 -5.38
C ASN A 244 -16.28 -6.95 -5.77
N LEU A 245 -15.99 -6.82 -7.07
CA LEU A 245 -15.12 -5.80 -7.64
C LEU A 245 -15.69 -4.38 -7.56
N ASP A 246 -17.00 -4.21 -7.80
CA ASP A 246 -17.61 -2.88 -7.90
C ASP A 246 -17.44 -2.09 -6.61
N SER A 247 -17.60 -2.76 -5.48
CA SER A 247 -17.46 -2.16 -4.17
C SER A 247 -16.01 -1.87 -3.77
N ILE A 248 -15.04 -2.52 -4.43
CA ILE A 248 -13.59 -2.29 -4.22
C ILE A 248 -13.11 -1.13 -5.10
N LEU A 249 -13.57 -1.06 -6.35
CA LEU A 249 -13.22 0.02 -7.29
C LEU A 249 -13.72 1.40 -6.82
N ASN A 250 -14.71 1.43 -5.93
CA ASN A 250 -15.19 2.66 -5.27
C ASN A 250 -14.27 3.17 -4.14
N LEU A 251 -13.24 2.41 -3.75
CA LEU A 251 -12.26 2.87 -2.77
C LEU A 251 -11.28 3.86 -3.41
N THR A 252 -11.07 4.98 -2.72
CA THR A 252 -10.12 6.03 -3.09
C THR A 252 -8.69 5.66 -2.70
N GLU A 253 -7.70 6.39 -3.23
CA GLU A 253 -6.29 6.25 -2.83
C GLU A 253 -6.10 6.37 -1.31
N ASN A 254 -6.83 7.29 -0.64
CA ASN A 254 -6.72 7.49 0.80
C ASN A 254 -7.34 6.35 1.62
N ASP A 255 -8.43 5.75 1.14
CA ASP A 255 -8.99 4.56 1.78
C ASP A 255 -7.97 3.41 1.72
N TRP A 256 -7.32 3.23 0.56
CA TRP A 256 -6.24 2.25 0.40
C TRP A 256 -5.05 2.54 1.29
N LYS A 257 -4.60 3.79 1.42
CA LYS A 257 -3.52 4.16 2.37
C LYS A 257 -3.84 3.71 3.79
N THR A 258 -5.07 3.93 4.24
CA THR A 258 -5.52 3.49 5.57
C THR A 258 -5.53 1.96 5.71
N LEU A 259 -6.02 1.25 4.68
CA LEU A 259 -6.00 -0.22 4.65
C LEU A 259 -4.58 -0.79 4.68
N ILE A 260 -3.65 -0.15 3.96
CA ILE A 260 -2.24 -0.57 3.90
C ILE A 260 -1.55 -0.27 5.23
N GLN A 261 -1.77 0.90 5.85
CA GLN A 261 -1.26 1.20 7.20
C GLN A 261 -1.76 0.17 8.22
N TYR A 262 -3.06 -0.16 8.19
CA TYR A 262 -3.63 -1.20 9.04
C TYR A 262 -2.97 -2.56 8.79
N GLY A 263 -2.78 -2.92 7.51
CA GLY A 263 -2.07 -4.12 7.10
C GLY A 263 -0.64 -4.16 7.63
N LYS A 264 0.08 -3.03 7.60
CA LYS A 264 1.46 -2.92 8.13
C LYS A 264 1.50 -3.16 9.63
N ILE A 265 0.70 -2.41 10.37
CA ILE A 265 0.64 -2.47 11.83
C ILE A 265 0.24 -3.86 12.34
N ASN A 266 -0.63 -4.57 11.61
CA ASN A 266 -1.12 -5.90 11.99
C ASN A 266 -0.34 -7.05 11.33
N ASN A 267 0.77 -6.77 10.65
CA ASN A 267 1.57 -7.77 9.92
C ASN A 267 0.75 -8.58 8.88
N LYS A 268 -0.14 -7.91 8.15
CA LYS A 268 -1.04 -8.44 7.11
C LYS A 268 -0.80 -7.87 5.71
N LEU A 269 0.30 -7.16 5.47
CA LEU A 269 0.62 -6.62 4.13
C LEU A 269 0.70 -7.72 3.07
N TYR A 270 1.27 -8.87 3.41
CA TYR A 270 1.35 -10.02 2.50
C TYR A 270 -0.04 -10.52 2.06
N GLU A 271 -0.98 -10.66 3.00
CA GLU A 271 -2.36 -11.06 2.70
C GLU A 271 -3.04 -10.01 1.78
N LEU A 272 -2.87 -8.73 2.10
CA LEU A 272 -3.40 -7.62 1.31
C LEU A 272 -2.81 -7.60 -0.11
N ARG A 273 -1.53 -7.91 -0.27
CA ARG A 273 -0.83 -7.98 -1.55
C ARG A 273 -1.36 -9.10 -2.45
N ILE A 274 -1.57 -10.30 -1.88
CA ILE A 274 -2.18 -11.42 -2.60
C ILE A 274 -3.58 -11.03 -3.05
N TYR A 275 -4.37 -10.45 -2.14
CA TYR A 275 -5.72 -10.00 -2.43
C TYR A 275 -5.76 -8.98 -3.57
N VAL A 276 -4.96 -7.92 -3.51
CA VAL A 276 -4.87 -6.90 -4.57
C VAL A 276 -4.47 -7.51 -5.91
N SER A 277 -3.51 -8.43 -5.91
CA SER A 277 -3.07 -9.12 -7.14
C SER A 277 -4.19 -9.98 -7.76
N HIS A 278 -4.95 -10.69 -6.92
CA HIS A 278 -6.13 -11.43 -7.36
C HIS A 278 -7.19 -10.50 -7.96
N MET A 279 -7.54 -9.42 -7.25
CA MET A 279 -8.55 -8.46 -7.71
C MET A 279 -8.14 -7.76 -9.01
N LYS A 280 -6.85 -7.44 -9.19
CA LYS A 280 -6.29 -6.93 -10.45
C LYS A 280 -6.57 -7.89 -11.60
N ASN A 281 -6.22 -9.16 -11.45
CA ASN A 281 -6.40 -10.16 -12.50
C ASN A 281 -7.87 -10.36 -12.86
N GLU A 282 -8.75 -10.45 -11.85
CA GLU A 282 -10.20 -10.58 -12.07
C GLU A 282 -10.78 -9.35 -12.78
N SER A 283 -10.38 -8.12 -12.38
CA SER A 283 -10.84 -6.89 -13.04
C SER A 283 -10.41 -6.80 -14.52
N ILE A 284 -9.17 -7.21 -14.81
CA ILE A 284 -8.65 -7.26 -16.18
C ILE A 284 -9.41 -8.29 -17.01
N LYS A 285 -9.66 -9.47 -16.43
CA LYS A 285 -10.40 -10.56 -17.10
C LYS A 285 -11.81 -10.10 -17.48
N ILE A 286 -12.56 -9.52 -16.54
CA ILE A 286 -13.94 -9.05 -16.78
C ILE A 286 -13.97 -7.95 -17.84
N GLU A 287 -13.08 -6.95 -17.75
CA GLU A 287 -13.06 -5.89 -18.75
C GLU A 287 -12.62 -6.42 -20.12
N LYS A 288 -11.69 -7.38 -20.19
CA LYS A 288 -11.27 -8.02 -21.44
C LYS A 288 -12.41 -8.78 -22.11
N GLU A 289 -13.23 -9.50 -21.34
CA GLU A 289 -14.41 -10.20 -21.85
C GLU A 289 -15.44 -9.21 -22.42
N LYS A 290 -15.69 -8.11 -21.71
CA LYS A 290 -16.57 -7.01 -22.16
C LYS A 290 -16.05 -6.30 -23.41
N LEU A 291 -14.74 -6.05 -23.50
CA LEU A 291 -14.13 -5.46 -24.68
C LEU A 291 -14.18 -6.42 -25.87
N LYS A 292 -14.01 -7.73 -25.63
CA LYS A 292 -14.15 -8.77 -26.66
C LYS A 292 -15.56 -8.82 -27.24
N SER A 293 -16.60 -8.70 -26.41
CA SER A 293 -17.99 -8.70 -26.90
C SER A 293 -18.34 -7.44 -27.70
N ASN A 294 -17.66 -6.32 -27.43
CA ASN A 294 -17.92 -5.04 -28.08
C ASN A 294 -17.11 -4.83 -29.36
N PHE A 295 -16.05 -5.62 -29.58
CA PHE A 295 -15.23 -5.52 -30.77
C PHE A 295 -15.85 -6.32 -31.92
N ASN A 296 -16.04 -5.67 -33.07
CA ASN A 296 -16.62 -6.31 -34.24
C ASN A 296 -15.56 -7.09 -35.02
N PHE A 297 -15.48 -8.40 -34.79
CA PHE A 297 -14.63 -9.32 -35.56
C PHE A 297 -15.34 -9.75 -36.84
N LYS A 298 -15.05 -9.10 -37.96
CA LYS A 298 -15.58 -9.45 -39.29
C LYS A 298 -14.70 -10.50 -39.98
N TYR A 299 -13.41 -10.23 -40.15
CA TYR A 299 -12.51 -11.08 -40.95
C TYR A 299 -11.95 -12.23 -40.12
N LEU A 300 -11.72 -12.03 -38.83
CA LEU A 300 -11.24 -13.08 -37.92
C LEU A 300 -12.27 -14.22 -37.78
N LYS A 301 -13.57 -13.90 -37.66
CA LYS A 301 -14.63 -14.92 -37.63
C LYS A 301 -14.71 -15.72 -38.94
N GLN A 302 -14.63 -15.02 -40.08
CA GLN A 302 -14.61 -15.66 -41.40
C GLN A 302 -13.38 -16.54 -41.57
N HIS A 303 -12.22 -16.09 -41.11
CA HIS A 303 -10.96 -16.83 -41.12
C HIS A 303 -11.06 -18.13 -40.33
N ASP A 304 -11.57 -18.09 -39.10
CA ASP A 304 -11.72 -19.27 -38.26
C ASP A 304 -12.77 -20.26 -38.81
N GLU A 305 -13.84 -19.76 -39.41
CA GLU A 305 -14.86 -20.58 -40.08
C GLU A 305 -14.28 -21.32 -41.30
N ILE A 306 -13.50 -20.64 -42.13
CA ILE A 306 -12.81 -21.26 -43.28
C ILE A 306 -11.84 -22.33 -42.80
N ILE A 307 -11.05 -22.06 -41.75
CA ILE A 307 -10.15 -23.07 -41.16
C ILE A 307 -10.93 -24.27 -40.66
N SER A 308 -12.04 -24.06 -39.94
CA SER A 308 -12.90 -25.15 -39.45
C SER A 308 -13.41 -26.02 -40.60
N ASN A 309 -13.84 -25.41 -41.70
CA ASN A 309 -14.33 -26.13 -42.88
C ASN A 309 -13.20 -26.91 -43.57
N ILE A 310 -11.99 -26.35 -43.69
CA ILE A 310 -10.81 -27.07 -44.21
C ILE A 310 -10.49 -28.29 -43.34
N VAL A 311 -10.54 -28.14 -42.01
CA VAL A 311 -10.28 -29.25 -41.07
C VAL A 311 -11.33 -30.35 -41.19
N LYS A 312 -12.62 -30.00 -41.26
CA LYS A 312 -13.72 -30.96 -41.46
C LYS A 312 -13.58 -31.73 -42.76
N LEU A 313 -13.26 -31.05 -43.87
CA LEU A 313 -13.06 -31.70 -45.18
C LEU A 313 -11.90 -32.69 -45.15
N LYS A 314 -10.79 -32.35 -44.46
CA LYS A 314 -9.65 -33.25 -44.30
C LYS A 314 -9.93 -34.45 -43.40
N LEU A 315 -10.69 -34.27 -42.33
CA LEU A 315 -11.02 -35.34 -41.38
C LEU A 315 -12.04 -36.35 -41.95
N ASN A 316 -12.94 -35.90 -42.83
CA ASN A 316 -13.97 -36.77 -43.40
C ASN A 316 -13.48 -37.60 -44.61
N GLU A 317 -12.18 -37.54 -44.96
CA GLU A 317 -11.59 -38.19 -46.15
C GLU A 317 -12.34 -37.91 -47.47
N ILE A 318 -13.10 -36.81 -47.52
CA ILE A 318 -13.84 -36.43 -48.73
C ILE A 318 -12.83 -35.81 -49.70
N ASN A 319 -12.53 -36.54 -50.78
CA ASN A 319 -11.65 -36.13 -51.89
C ASN A 319 -12.25 -35.00 -52.76
N ASN A 320 -12.83 -33.95 -52.16
CA ASN A 320 -13.33 -32.79 -52.89
C ASN A 320 -12.23 -31.73 -53.04
N SER A 321 -11.27 -32.01 -53.92
CA SER A 321 -10.08 -31.16 -54.15
C SER A 321 -10.42 -29.75 -54.60
N ILE A 322 -11.55 -29.57 -55.29
CA ILE A 322 -12.04 -28.28 -55.80
C ILE A 322 -12.47 -27.39 -54.63
N GLU A 323 -13.34 -27.90 -53.75
CA GLU A 323 -13.87 -27.18 -52.59
C GLU A 323 -12.75 -26.82 -51.58
N LEU A 324 -11.79 -27.74 -51.38
CA LEU A 324 -10.61 -27.46 -50.55
C LEU A 324 -9.76 -26.31 -51.13
N ASN A 325 -9.58 -26.25 -52.44
CA ASN A 325 -8.82 -25.17 -53.10
C ASN A 325 -9.56 -23.84 -53.03
N GLN A 326 -10.90 -23.84 -53.12
CA GLN A 326 -11.72 -22.63 -52.92
C GLN A 326 -11.56 -22.06 -51.51
N TYR A 327 -11.67 -22.89 -50.46
CA TYR A 327 -11.46 -22.44 -49.09
C TYR A 327 -10.03 -21.93 -48.85
N ARG A 328 -9.01 -22.55 -49.46
CA ARG A 328 -7.63 -22.05 -49.38
C ARG A 328 -7.47 -20.68 -50.03
N GLN A 329 -8.06 -20.48 -51.20
CA GLN A 329 -8.01 -19.19 -51.88
C GLN A 329 -8.70 -18.10 -51.06
N GLN A 330 -9.90 -18.38 -50.53
CA GLN A 330 -10.61 -17.45 -49.63
C GLN A 330 -9.80 -17.15 -48.36
N LEU A 331 -9.13 -18.16 -47.78
CA LEU A 331 -8.25 -17.96 -46.63
C LEU A 331 -7.09 -17.01 -46.95
N TYR A 332 -6.45 -17.17 -48.12
CA TYR A 332 -5.40 -16.27 -48.58
C TYR A 332 -5.89 -14.83 -48.73
N GLU A 333 -7.09 -14.62 -49.27
CA GLU A 333 -7.68 -13.29 -49.51
C GLU A 333 -7.98 -12.54 -48.20
N ILE A 334 -8.37 -13.25 -47.14
CA ILE A 334 -8.77 -12.62 -45.87
C ILE A 334 -7.70 -12.66 -44.78
N SER A 335 -6.63 -13.46 -44.93
CA SER A 335 -5.62 -13.68 -43.88
C SER A 335 -4.96 -12.38 -43.41
N ASP A 336 -4.61 -11.48 -44.33
CA ASP A 336 -3.97 -10.22 -43.96
C ASP A 336 -4.94 -9.24 -43.29
N GLN A 337 -6.22 -9.23 -43.70
CA GLN A 337 -7.24 -8.43 -43.02
C GLN A 337 -7.55 -8.96 -41.62
N ALA A 338 -7.61 -10.29 -41.44
CA ALA A 338 -7.78 -10.93 -40.14
C ALA A 338 -6.62 -10.60 -39.19
N LYS A 339 -5.36 -10.58 -39.68
CA LYS A 339 -4.20 -10.15 -38.90
C LYS A 339 -4.27 -8.67 -38.53
N ILE A 340 -4.64 -7.79 -39.46
CA ILE A 340 -4.81 -6.35 -39.19
C ILE A 340 -5.88 -6.16 -38.10
N GLU A 341 -6.99 -6.88 -38.19
CA GLU A 341 -8.07 -6.84 -37.22
C GLU A 341 -7.64 -7.36 -35.84
N GLU A 342 -6.82 -8.41 -35.78
CA GLU A 342 -6.21 -8.90 -34.54
C GLU A 342 -5.29 -7.84 -33.90
N ILE A 343 -4.45 -7.18 -34.70
CA ILE A 343 -3.59 -6.08 -34.22
C ILE A 343 -4.44 -4.92 -33.69
N GLN A 344 -5.50 -4.53 -34.41
CA GLN A 344 -6.42 -3.47 -34.00
C GLN A 344 -7.14 -3.83 -32.69
N TYR A 345 -7.56 -5.08 -32.54
CA TYR A 345 -8.15 -5.57 -31.30
C TYR A 345 -7.17 -5.52 -30.13
N LEU A 346 -5.91 -5.94 -30.33
CA LEU A 346 -4.88 -5.85 -29.29
C LEU A 346 -4.59 -4.40 -28.88
N GLN A 347 -4.52 -3.48 -29.84
CA GLN A 347 -4.38 -2.05 -29.56
C GLN A 347 -5.58 -1.51 -28.78
N TYR A 348 -6.80 -1.85 -29.22
CA TYR A 348 -8.04 -1.48 -28.56
C TYR A 348 -8.08 -1.99 -27.12
N ILE A 349 -7.76 -3.27 -26.88
CA ILE A 349 -7.68 -3.82 -25.53
C ILE A 349 -6.66 -3.07 -24.69
N ASN A 350 -5.45 -2.88 -25.18
CA ASN A 350 -4.37 -2.27 -24.39
C ASN A 350 -4.71 -0.84 -23.97
N ILE A 351 -5.33 -0.04 -24.84
CA ILE A 351 -5.77 1.32 -24.51
C ILE A 351 -6.84 1.29 -23.41
N ASN A 352 -7.83 0.39 -23.52
CA ASN A 352 -8.94 0.35 -22.57
C ASN A 352 -8.53 -0.27 -21.22
N LEU A 353 -7.67 -1.29 -21.21
CA LEU A 353 -7.16 -1.90 -19.97
C LEU A 353 -6.16 -1.02 -19.22
N ASN A 354 -5.58 -0.01 -19.87
CA ASN A 354 -4.55 0.83 -19.25
C ASN A 354 -5.07 1.51 -17.96
N LYS A 355 -6.32 1.99 -17.94
CA LYS A 355 -6.90 2.63 -16.74
C LYS A 355 -6.98 1.67 -15.55
N ILE A 356 -7.42 0.44 -15.78
CA ILE A 356 -7.51 -0.60 -14.75
C ILE A 356 -6.11 -0.98 -14.26
N ARG A 357 -5.16 -1.15 -15.19
CA ARG A 357 -3.76 -1.43 -14.84
C ARG A 357 -3.16 -0.31 -14.00
N GLN A 358 -3.36 0.95 -14.37
CA GLN A 358 -2.86 2.12 -13.63
C GLN A 358 -3.42 2.20 -12.21
N TYR A 359 -4.72 1.95 -12.03
CA TYR A 359 -5.36 1.91 -10.71
C TYR A 359 -4.70 0.87 -9.80
N TRP A 360 -4.62 -0.38 -10.26
CA TRP A 360 -4.05 -1.46 -9.45
C TRP A 360 -2.54 -1.36 -9.26
N ASN A 361 -1.79 -0.89 -10.27
CA ASN A 361 -0.36 -0.64 -10.14
C ASN A 361 -0.10 0.44 -9.08
N THR A 362 -0.93 1.47 -9.01
CA THR A 362 -0.84 2.51 -7.97
C THR A 362 -0.98 1.90 -6.57
N ILE A 363 -1.98 1.03 -6.37
CA ILE A 363 -2.20 0.35 -5.08
C ILE A 363 -1.05 -0.61 -4.74
N GLN A 364 -0.57 -1.39 -5.72
CA GLN A 364 0.56 -2.30 -5.53
C GLN A 364 1.84 -1.52 -5.14
N ASN A 365 2.07 -0.36 -5.75
CA ASN A 365 3.20 0.50 -5.40
C ASN A 365 3.06 1.06 -3.98
N LEU A 366 1.86 1.48 -3.55
CA LEU A 366 1.63 1.91 -2.16
C LEU A 366 1.90 0.80 -1.14
N ILE A 367 1.55 -0.46 -1.46
CA ILE A 367 1.86 -1.61 -0.61
C ILE A 367 3.38 -1.80 -0.53
N PHE A 368 4.05 -1.82 -1.68
CA PHE A 368 5.50 -1.99 -1.75
C PHE A 368 6.25 -0.90 -0.95
N GLU A 369 5.85 0.35 -1.11
CA GLU A 369 6.42 1.48 -0.34
C GLU A 369 6.31 1.25 1.17
N GLN A 370 5.21 0.66 1.66
CA GLN A 370 5.04 0.36 3.08
C GLN A 370 5.82 -0.87 3.55
N GLU A 371 6.05 -1.85 2.67
CA GLU A 371 6.85 -3.05 2.95
C GLU A 371 8.33 -2.71 3.15
N ILE A 372 8.89 -1.84 2.31
CA ILE A 372 10.28 -1.37 2.45
C ILE A 372 10.41 -0.22 3.43
N GLY A 373 9.33 0.55 3.61
CA GLY A 373 9.30 1.75 4.44
C GLY A 373 9.38 1.42 5.93
N SER A 374 10.07 2.28 6.65
CA SER A 374 10.15 2.22 8.12
C SER A 374 8.87 2.77 8.77
N TYR A 375 8.84 2.90 10.10
CA TYR A 375 7.81 3.67 10.81
C TYR A 375 8.23 5.13 10.97
N THR A 376 8.84 5.76 9.96
CA THR A 376 8.98 7.22 9.96
C THR A 376 7.63 7.85 9.62
N ILE A 377 7.38 9.08 10.07
CA ILE A 377 6.16 9.81 9.75
C ILE A 377 5.96 9.87 8.23
N ASN A 378 7.02 10.15 7.48
CA ASN A 378 6.96 10.29 6.04
C ASN A 378 6.54 8.99 5.33
N ASP A 379 7.18 7.87 5.72
CA ASP A 379 6.85 6.57 5.16
C ASP A 379 5.42 6.22 5.56
N PHE A 380 5.08 6.35 6.85
CA PHE A 380 3.79 5.92 7.38
C PHE A 380 2.61 6.74 6.82
N THR A 381 2.72 8.05 6.62
CA THR A 381 1.64 8.91 6.12
C THR A 381 1.62 9.12 4.61
N PHE A 382 2.57 8.56 3.87
CA PHE A 382 2.72 8.72 2.42
C PHE A 382 2.95 10.19 1.96
N SER A 383 3.56 11.03 2.78
CA SER A 383 3.63 12.50 2.56
C SER A 383 4.55 12.95 1.42
N SER A 384 5.70 12.31 1.14
CA SER A 384 6.67 12.82 0.14
C SER A 384 6.57 12.24 -1.28
N ASN A 385 5.65 11.31 -1.54
CA ASN A 385 5.81 10.41 -2.69
C ASN A 385 5.27 10.94 -4.03
N ARG A 386 4.98 12.24 -4.21
CA ARG A 386 4.90 12.79 -5.58
C ARG A 386 6.29 12.91 -6.22
N ALA A 387 7.32 13.16 -5.42
CA ALA A 387 8.71 13.25 -5.88
C ALA A 387 9.37 11.88 -6.04
N ASN A 388 9.08 10.89 -5.18
CA ASN A 388 9.54 9.51 -5.37
C ASN A 388 8.81 8.78 -6.50
N ARG A 389 7.54 9.10 -6.77
CA ARG A 389 6.86 8.73 -8.04
C ARG A 389 7.58 9.30 -9.27
N ALA A 390 8.32 10.39 -9.07
CA ALA A 390 9.21 11.01 -10.03
C ALA A 390 10.70 10.70 -9.78
N LYS A 391 11.03 9.51 -9.25
CA LYS A 391 12.09 8.71 -9.89
C LYS A 391 11.59 8.28 -11.28
N ILE A 392 11.28 9.30 -12.09
CA ILE A 392 11.59 9.32 -13.50
C ILE A 392 13.02 8.78 -13.52
N LEU A 393 13.23 7.69 -14.25
CA LEU A 393 14.53 7.41 -14.85
C LEU A 393 14.98 8.71 -15.48
N THR A 394 15.62 9.58 -14.69
CA THR A 394 16.22 10.79 -15.20
C THR A 394 17.17 10.27 -16.23
N THR A 395 16.99 10.80 -17.43
CA THR A 395 17.71 10.61 -18.70
C THR A 395 19.22 10.88 -18.55
N ILE A 396 19.81 10.30 -17.50
CA ILE A 396 21.18 10.41 -17.01
C ILE A 396 21.68 8.99 -16.67
N ASP A 397 20.80 8.01 -16.45
CA ASP A 397 21.17 6.60 -16.51
C ASP A 397 21.18 6.12 -17.98
N ASP A 398 22.02 6.74 -18.81
CA ASP A 398 22.36 6.26 -20.16
C ASP A 398 23.04 4.87 -20.11
N GLU A 399 23.42 4.37 -18.93
CA GLU A 399 23.97 3.02 -18.74
C GLU A 399 22.97 1.88 -18.99
N TYR A 400 21.66 2.15 -18.99
CA TYR A 400 20.67 1.12 -19.34
C TYR A 400 20.29 1.05 -20.83
N SER A 401 20.74 2.01 -21.64
CA SER A 401 20.52 1.95 -23.10
C SER A 401 21.53 1.04 -23.82
N ASP A 402 22.70 0.81 -23.20
CA ASP A 402 23.77 -0.02 -23.77
C ASP A 402 23.75 -1.50 -23.32
N THR A 403 22.89 -1.86 -22.35
CA THR A 403 22.89 -3.23 -21.79
C THR A 403 22.04 -4.25 -22.54
N ILE A 404 21.29 -3.85 -23.58
CA ILE A 404 20.46 -4.79 -24.36
C ILE A 404 21.24 -5.50 -25.49
N ASP A 405 22.41 -5.01 -25.92
CA ASP A 405 23.09 -5.55 -27.11
C ASP A 405 24.44 -6.25 -26.89
N ILE A 406 24.93 -6.38 -25.66
CA ILE A 406 26.16 -7.13 -25.37
C ILE A 406 25.87 -8.27 -24.39
N LEU A 407 25.37 -9.39 -24.92
CA LEU A 407 25.46 -10.68 -24.24
C LEU A 407 26.94 -11.08 -24.13
N ASP A 408 27.61 -10.67 -23.04
CA ASP A 408 28.95 -11.14 -22.70
C ASP A 408 28.88 -12.62 -22.28
N HIS A 409 29.38 -13.48 -23.17
CA HIS A 409 29.41 -14.93 -22.98
C HIS A 409 30.83 -15.46 -22.78
N THR A 410 31.79 -14.59 -22.41
CA THR A 410 33.20 -14.96 -22.18
C THR A 410 33.40 -15.97 -21.04
N ASN A 411 32.53 -15.94 -20.02
CA ASN A 411 32.62 -16.80 -18.82
C ASN A 411 31.45 -17.79 -18.68
N VAL A 412 30.79 -18.14 -19.79
CA VAL A 412 29.62 -19.02 -19.77
C VAL A 412 30.06 -20.47 -19.99
N PRO A 413 29.46 -21.46 -19.29
CA PRO A 413 29.71 -22.87 -19.55
C PRO A 413 29.52 -23.20 -21.03
N LEU A 414 30.46 -23.95 -21.60
CA LEU A 414 30.37 -24.37 -22.99
C LEU A 414 29.66 -25.72 -23.08
N PHE A 415 28.85 -25.90 -24.12
CA PHE A 415 28.28 -27.20 -24.45
C PHE A 415 28.33 -27.46 -25.95
N LYS A 416 28.23 -28.73 -26.34
CA LYS A 416 28.23 -29.14 -27.74
C LYS A 416 26.87 -28.82 -28.37
N CYS A 417 26.86 -27.84 -29.28
CA CYS A 417 25.66 -27.40 -30.00
C CYS A 417 25.19 -28.47 -30.98
N ALA A 418 23.88 -28.71 -31.08
CA ALA A 418 23.30 -29.63 -32.06
C ALA A 418 23.22 -29.04 -33.49
N ILE A 419 23.37 -27.72 -33.65
CA ILE A 419 23.32 -27.06 -34.97
C ILE A 419 24.72 -26.95 -35.57
N CYS A 420 25.64 -26.21 -34.93
CA CYS A 420 27.00 -26.03 -35.45
C CYS A 420 27.93 -27.19 -35.10
N MET A 421 27.52 -28.13 -34.23
CA MET A 421 28.31 -29.28 -33.77
C MET A 421 29.60 -28.92 -32.99
N GLU A 422 29.83 -27.63 -32.74
CA GLU A 422 30.96 -27.07 -31.98
C GLU A 422 30.58 -26.79 -30.52
N GLN A 423 31.60 -26.54 -29.68
CA GLN A 423 31.38 -26.02 -28.34
C GLN A 423 30.99 -24.54 -28.42
N GLY A 424 29.85 -24.18 -27.84
CA GLY A 424 29.41 -22.80 -27.76
C GLY A 424 28.81 -22.48 -26.39
N PRO A 425 28.58 -21.20 -26.10
CA PRO A 425 28.07 -20.76 -24.81
C PRO A 425 26.69 -21.35 -24.57
N PHE A 426 26.50 -21.89 -23.37
CA PHE A 426 25.23 -22.38 -22.89
C PHE A 426 24.25 -21.22 -22.73
N ILE A 427 23.01 -21.42 -23.14
CA ILE A 427 21.96 -20.42 -23.02
C ILE A 427 20.71 -21.06 -22.45
N LEU A 428 20.00 -20.31 -21.62
CA LEU A 428 18.69 -20.70 -21.12
C LEU A 428 17.64 -20.29 -22.15
N TRP A 429 16.85 -21.25 -22.60
CA TRP A 429 15.75 -20.99 -23.50
C TRP A 429 14.47 -20.83 -22.71
N LEU A 430 13.73 -19.77 -23.02
CA LEU A 430 12.41 -19.53 -22.46
C LEU A 430 11.38 -19.76 -23.56
N LYS A 431 10.48 -20.73 -23.34
CA LYS A 431 9.23 -20.81 -24.11
C LYS A 431 8.40 -19.57 -23.83
N GLN A 432 7.62 -19.17 -24.82
CA GLN A 432 6.58 -18.16 -24.61
C GLN A 432 5.68 -18.64 -23.47
N PRO A 433 5.47 -17.82 -22.42
CA PRO A 433 4.57 -18.18 -21.34
C PRO A 433 3.15 -18.34 -21.90
N ASN A 434 2.38 -19.27 -21.32
CA ASN A 434 0.97 -19.45 -21.69
C ASN A 434 0.15 -18.17 -21.50
N ASN A 435 0.59 -17.30 -20.60
CA ASN A 435 0.07 -15.96 -20.40
C ASN A 435 1.22 -14.95 -20.45
N LEU A 436 1.26 -14.09 -21.48
CA LEU A 436 2.26 -13.01 -21.61
C LEU A 436 2.21 -12.01 -20.45
N GLU A 437 1.08 -11.90 -19.74
CA GLU A 437 0.95 -11.05 -18.54
C GLU A 437 1.76 -11.59 -17.36
N ASP A 438 2.15 -12.87 -17.39
CA ASP A 438 3.05 -13.50 -16.41
C ASP A 438 4.52 -13.08 -16.61
N THR A 439 4.87 -12.33 -17.67
CA THR A 439 6.25 -11.84 -17.93
C THR A 439 6.34 -10.33 -18.15
N THR A 440 5.21 -9.61 -18.21
CA THR A 440 5.16 -8.20 -18.65
C THR A 440 4.56 -7.24 -17.62
N ASN A 441 4.29 -7.71 -16.40
CA ASN A 441 3.88 -6.82 -15.33
C ASN A 441 5.11 -6.22 -14.62
N ASP A 442 4.99 -4.97 -14.16
CA ASP A 442 6.05 -4.27 -13.42
C ASP A 442 6.45 -5.00 -12.12
N PHE A 443 5.56 -5.85 -11.59
CA PHE A 443 5.85 -6.67 -10.41
C PHE A 443 6.94 -7.72 -10.68
N ILE A 444 7.02 -8.31 -11.87
CA ILE A 444 8.07 -9.27 -12.24
C ILE A 444 9.41 -8.56 -12.44
N ILE A 445 9.38 -7.31 -12.89
CA ILE A 445 10.59 -6.47 -12.98
C ILE A 445 11.14 -6.20 -11.56
N ASN A 446 10.25 -5.93 -10.60
CA ASN A 446 10.65 -5.66 -9.21
C ASN A 446 10.97 -6.93 -8.40
N PHE A 447 10.38 -8.08 -8.76
CA PHE A 447 10.52 -9.35 -8.03
C PHE A 447 10.69 -10.56 -8.98
N PRO A 448 11.80 -10.63 -9.74
CA PRO A 448 11.99 -11.64 -10.79
C PRO A 448 12.06 -13.08 -10.27
N LEU A 449 12.38 -13.27 -8.98
CA LEU A 449 12.49 -14.58 -8.33
C LEU A 449 11.23 -15.01 -7.57
N GLU A 450 10.32 -14.07 -7.24
CA GLU A 450 9.05 -14.38 -6.55
C GLU A 450 7.87 -14.52 -7.53
N GLY A 451 8.05 -14.04 -8.77
CA GLY A 451 7.02 -13.99 -9.80
C GLY A 451 6.75 -15.34 -10.46
N ASN A 452 5.62 -15.94 -10.09
CA ASN A 452 4.90 -16.95 -10.88
C ASN A 452 5.56 -18.35 -10.99
N LYS A 453 5.04 -19.31 -10.22
CA LYS A 453 5.32 -20.76 -10.39
C LYS A 453 5.08 -21.25 -11.83
N ASN A 454 4.22 -20.55 -12.59
CA ASN A 454 3.92 -20.86 -13.99
C ASN A 454 5.11 -20.60 -14.94
N LEU A 455 6.06 -19.72 -14.57
CA LEU A 455 7.25 -19.44 -15.38
C LEU A 455 8.32 -20.52 -15.29
N ILE A 456 8.32 -21.35 -14.23
CA ILE A 456 9.25 -22.47 -14.09
C ILE A 456 9.14 -23.42 -15.29
N ASN A 457 7.93 -23.61 -15.79
CA ASN A 457 7.66 -24.45 -16.97
C ASN A 457 8.05 -23.78 -18.30
N CYS A 458 8.42 -22.50 -18.28
CA CYS A 458 8.88 -21.79 -19.48
C CYS A 458 10.35 -22.07 -19.75
N ILE A 459 11.15 -22.45 -18.74
CA ILE A 459 12.53 -22.86 -18.96
C ILE A 459 12.54 -24.19 -19.71
N VAL A 460 13.17 -24.20 -20.89
CA VAL A 460 13.31 -25.40 -21.69
C VAL A 460 14.76 -25.73 -21.98
N SER A 461 15.08 -27.02 -21.92
CA SER A 461 16.33 -27.51 -22.48
C SER A 461 16.24 -27.42 -24.00
N ASN A 462 17.16 -26.70 -24.62
CA ASN A 462 17.29 -26.68 -26.07
C ASN A 462 18.78 -26.81 -26.40
N PRO A 463 19.17 -27.80 -27.24
CA PRO A 463 20.58 -28.09 -27.50
C PRO A 463 21.23 -27.12 -28.50
N VAL A 464 20.90 -25.83 -28.44
CA VAL A 464 21.39 -24.80 -29.37
C VAL A 464 22.21 -23.75 -28.63
N CYS A 465 23.46 -23.55 -29.03
CA CYS A 465 24.37 -22.61 -28.37
C CYS A 465 24.02 -21.15 -28.64
N GLY A 466 24.54 -20.26 -27.79
CA GLY A 466 24.30 -18.81 -27.89
C GLY A 466 24.68 -18.21 -29.24
N TYR A 467 25.74 -18.72 -29.89
CA TYR A 467 26.13 -18.28 -31.24
C TYR A 467 25.03 -18.55 -32.27
N CYS A 468 24.51 -19.78 -32.30
CA CYS A 468 23.44 -20.16 -33.23
C CYS A 468 22.11 -19.47 -32.87
N ALA A 469 21.83 -19.27 -31.59
CA ALA A 469 20.63 -18.58 -31.14
C ALA A 469 20.60 -17.11 -31.57
N LYS A 470 21.75 -16.42 -31.53
CA LYS A 470 21.88 -15.03 -31.98
C LYS A 470 21.45 -14.85 -33.45
N SER A 471 21.69 -15.86 -34.30
CA SER A 471 21.24 -15.87 -35.69
C SER A 471 19.71 -15.89 -35.84
N TYR A 472 18.97 -16.45 -34.88
CA TYR A 472 17.49 -16.43 -34.87
C TYR A 472 16.92 -15.09 -34.43
N ILE A 473 17.62 -14.37 -33.54
CA ILE A 473 17.20 -13.06 -33.02
C ILE A 473 17.42 -11.98 -34.09
N ASN A 474 18.52 -12.08 -34.85
CA ASN A 474 18.90 -11.12 -35.89
C ASN A 474 18.27 -11.38 -37.27
N ALA A 475 17.35 -12.34 -37.39
CA ALA A 475 16.62 -12.53 -38.65
C ALA A 475 15.76 -11.28 -38.92
N PRO A 476 16.00 -10.52 -40.00
CA PRO A 476 15.23 -9.32 -40.28
C PRO A 476 13.77 -9.71 -40.47
N ARG A 477 12.88 -9.17 -39.63
CA ARG A 477 11.44 -9.14 -39.93
C ARG A 477 11.31 -8.41 -41.26
N LYS A 478 11.12 -9.15 -42.36
CA LYS A 478 10.76 -8.56 -43.65
C LYS A 478 9.54 -7.67 -43.39
N ARG A 479 9.74 -6.35 -43.40
CA ARG A 479 8.65 -5.38 -43.50
C ARG A 479 8.00 -5.66 -44.85
N ALA A 480 6.77 -6.16 -44.83
CA ALA A 480 5.96 -6.28 -46.04
C ALA A 480 5.85 -4.87 -46.64
N SER A 481 6.12 -4.79 -47.95
CA SER A 481 6.08 -3.58 -48.76
C SER A 481 4.66 -3.08 -48.92
#